data_AF-A0AAP0GNP5-F1
#
_entry.id   AF-A0AAP0GNP5-F1
#
_cell.length_a   1.000
_cell.length_b   1.000
_cell.length_c   1.000
_cell.angle_alpha   90.00
_cell.angle_beta   90.00
_cell.angle_gamma   90.00
#
_symmetry.space_group_name_H-M   'P 1'
#
loop_
_entity.id
_entity.type
_entity.pdbx_description
1 polymer ?
#
loop_
_entity_poly.entity_id
_entity_poly.type
_entity_poly.pdbx_seq_one_letter_code
_entity_poly.pdbx_strand_id
1 'polypeptide(L)'
;MSEGRLGTVGALGLSVVSSVSIVICNKALISTLGFTFATTLTSWHLLVTFCSLHVALWMKLFEHKPFDSRAVMGFGILNGTSIGLLNLSLGFNSVGFYQMTKLAIIPCTVLLETLFFSKQFSKKIRFSLTILLFGVGIATVTDLQLNLMGSVLSLLAVITTCVAQIMTNTIQKKFKVSSTQLLYQSCPYQALTLFIVGPFLDALLTNQNVFAFKYTPQVLVFIVLSCLISVSVNFSTFLVIGKTSPVTYQVLGHLKTCLVLAFGYILLHDPFSWRNILGILVAVIGMLLYSYFCTRDAHTKPPSAEASTVTPLSQAKESESDPLIDMENGVNTLNENSSQKSAGWSSDKDLHA
;
A
#
# COMPACT_ATOMS: atom_id res chain seq x y z
N MET A 1 18.92 -8.01 21.89
CA MET A 1 18.35 -7.11 20.86
C MET A 1 16.99 -7.68 20.49
N SER A 2 15.90 -7.09 21.00
CA SER A 2 14.54 -7.67 21.02
C SER A 2 14.07 -8.17 19.64
N GLU A 3 13.53 -9.39 19.58
CA GLU A 3 13.02 -10.09 18.38
C GLU A 3 12.09 -9.21 17.51
N GLY A 4 11.37 -8.27 18.12
CA GLY A 4 10.53 -7.30 17.41
C GLY A 4 11.30 -6.33 16.51
N ARG A 5 12.54 -5.94 16.87
CA ARG A 5 13.40 -5.09 16.04
C ARG A 5 13.94 -5.85 14.83
N LEU A 6 14.28 -7.12 15.01
CA LEU A 6 14.75 -7.98 13.91
C LEU A 6 13.64 -8.24 12.89
N GLY A 7 12.42 -8.54 13.38
CA GLY A 7 11.25 -8.71 12.51
C GLY A 7 10.89 -7.44 11.72
N THR A 8 11.05 -6.27 12.34
CA THR A 8 10.85 -4.98 11.64
C THR A 8 11.91 -4.79 10.56
N VAL A 9 13.20 -4.91 10.89
CA VAL A 9 14.28 -4.77 9.91
C VAL A 9 14.15 -5.76 8.75
N GLY A 10 13.75 -7.01 9.03
CA GLY A 10 13.48 -8.02 8.01
C GLY A 10 12.32 -7.62 7.08
N ALA A 11 11.23 -7.08 7.63
CA ALA A 11 10.10 -6.55 6.86
C ALA A 11 10.53 -5.42 5.91
N LEU A 12 11.38 -4.52 6.41
CA LEU A 12 11.91 -3.39 5.64
C LEU A 12 12.81 -3.86 4.52
N GLY A 13 13.74 -4.77 4.82
CA GLY A 13 14.61 -5.38 3.84
C GLY A 13 13.81 -6.07 2.73
N LEU A 14 12.81 -6.87 3.11
CA LEU A 14 11.93 -7.54 2.15
C LEU A 14 11.17 -6.52 1.27
N SER A 15 10.67 -5.43 1.85
CA SER A 15 9.96 -4.39 1.10
C SER A 15 10.85 -3.69 0.08
N VAL A 16 12.07 -3.31 0.47
CA VAL A 16 13.03 -2.67 -0.44
C VAL A 16 13.47 -3.64 -1.54
N VAL A 17 13.90 -4.86 -1.17
CA VAL A 17 14.39 -5.86 -2.13
C VAL A 17 13.32 -6.22 -3.13
N SER A 18 12.10 -6.57 -2.69
CA SER A 18 11.00 -6.91 -3.59
C SER A 18 10.65 -5.77 -4.54
N SER A 19 10.73 -4.52 -4.06
CA SER A 19 10.46 -3.32 -4.85
C SER A 19 11.51 -3.04 -5.92
N VAL A 20 12.78 -3.30 -5.63
CA VAL A 20 13.85 -3.18 -6.64
C VAL A 20 13.73 -4.33 -7.64
N SER A 21 13.50 -5.56 -7.16
CA SER A 21 13.34 -6.74 -8.00
C SER A 21 12.20 -6.62 -9.01
N ILE A 22 11.04 -6.08 -8.61
CA ILE A 22 9.91 -5.91 -9.54
C ILE A 22 10.23 -4.88 -10.63
N VAL A 23 10.97 -3.82 -10.30
CA VAL A 23 11.39 -2.82 -11.30
C VAL A 23 12.33 -3.45 -12.33
N ILE A 24 13.30 -4.25 -11.87
CA ILE A 24 14.22 -4.99 -12.76
C ILE A 24 13.46 -5.97 -13.64
N CYS A 25 12.58 -6.77 -13.04
CA CYS A 25 11.82 -7.80 -13.75
C CYS A 25 10.92 -7.18 -14.82
N ASN A 26 10.15 -6.14 -14.47
CA ASN A 26 9.32 -5.40 -15.41
C ASN A 26 10.15 -4.77 -16.53
N LYS A 27 11.31 -4.20 -16.21
CA LYS A 27 12.19 -3.62 -17.23
C LYS A 27 12.71 -4.68 -18.20
N ALA A 28 13.14 -5.84 -17.71
CA ALA A 28 13.58 -6.95 -18.55
C ALA A 28 12.43 -7.45 -19.45
N LEU A 29 11.22 -7.52 -18.90
CA LEU A 29 10.02 -7.91 -19.64
C LEU A 29 9.71 -6.94 -20.80
N ILE A 30 9.82 -5.64 -20.53
CA ILE A 30 9.52 -4.58 -21.51
C ILE A 30 10.64 -4.44 -22.54
N SER A 31 11.90 -4.35 -22.08
CA SER A 31 13.05 -4.00 -22.93
C SER A 31 13.62 -5.19 -23.69
N THR A 32 13.67 -6.38 -23.07
CA THR A 32 14.30 -7.57 -23.68
C THR A 32 13.27 -8.47 -24.36
N LEU A 33 12.09 -8.61 -23.77
CA LEU A 33 11.05 -9.53 -24.25
C LEU A 33 9.92 -8.84 -25.02
N GLY A 34 9.94 -7.51 -25.11
CA GLY A 34 9.00 -6.72 -25.90
C GLY A 34 7.57 -6.68 -25.35
N PHE A 35 7.33 -7.15 -24.12
CA PHE A 35 6.01 -7.09 -23.51
C PHE A 35 5.81 -5.69 -22.90
N THR A 36 5.24 -4.79 -23.70
CA THR A 36 5.09 -3.36 -23.38
C THR A 36 3.74 -3.04 -22.71
N PHE A 37 2.95 -4.04 -22.33
CA PHE A 37 1.61 -3.91 -21.73
C PHE A 37 1.65 -3.74 -20.20
N ALA A 38 2.19 -2.62 -19.73
CA ALA A 38 2.44 -2.37 -18.30
C ALA A 38 1.14 -2.31 -17.45
N THR A 39 0.06 -1.77 -18.01
CA THR A 39 -1.22 -1.63 -17.29
C THR A 39 -1.90 -2.98 -17.11
N THR A 40 -1.91 -3.78 -18.17
CA THR A 40 -2.43 -5.15 -18.14
C THR A 40 -1.61 -6.03 -17.21
N LEU A 41 -0.27 -5.90 -17.22
CA LEU A 41 0.61 -6.59 -16.27
C LEU A 41 0.25 -6.24 -14.82
N THR A 42 -0.07 -4.98 -14.56
CA THR A 42 -0.49 -4.51 -13.22
C THR A 42 -1.82 -5.11 -12.79
N SER A 43 -2.77 -5.33 -13.72
CA SER A 43 -4.00 -6.08 -13.43
C SER A 43 -3.68 -7.50 -12.96
N TRP A 44 -2.79 -8.21 -13.66
CA TRP A 44 -2.39 -9.57 -13.27
C TRP A 44 -1.67 -9.61 -11.93
N HIS A 45 -0.79 -8.65 -11.65
CA HIS A 45 -0.16 -8.49 -10.34
C HIS A 45 -1.19 -8.39 -9.21
N LEU A 46 -2.23 -7.56 -9.39
CA LEU A 46 -3.30 -7.39 -8.42
C LEU A 46 -4.15 -8.66 -8.30
N LEU A 47 -4.47 -9.32 -9.41
CA LEU A 47 -5.24 -10.57 -9.39
C LEU A 47 -4.50 -11.68 -8.62
N VAL A 48 -3.21 -11.88 -8.90
CA VAL A 48 -2.39 -12.87 -8.19
C VAL A 48 -2.25 -12.49 -6.71
N THR A 49 -2.12 -11.19 -6.40
CA THR A 49 -2.11 -10.70 -5.02
C THR A 49 -3.42 -11.02 -4.29
N PHE A 50 -4.57 -10.83 -4.94
CA PHE A 50 -5.86 -11.22 -4.38
C PHE A 50 -5.91 -12.72 -4.10
N CYS A 51 -5.50 -13.57 -5.05
CA CYS A 51 -5.45 -15.02 -4.87
C CYS A 51 -4.53 -15.41 -3.69
N SER A 52 -3.35 -14.82 -3.57
CA SER A 52 -2.43 -15.09 -2.46
C SER A 52 -3.00 -14.63 -1.11
N LEU A 53 -3.67 -13.47 -1.06
CA LEU A 53 -4.35 -13.01 0.16
C LEU A 53 -5.54 -13.91 0.52
N HIS A 54 -6.24 -14.44 -0.48
CA HIS A 54 -7.32 -15.41 -0.26
C HIS A 54 -6.80 -16.71 0.36
N VAL A 55 -5.67 -17.24 -0.13
CA VAL A 55 -5.00 -18.39 0.47
C VAL A 55 -4.53 -18.07 1.89
N ALA A 56 -3.97 -16.88 2.13
CA ALA A 56 -3.56 -16.46 3.47
C ALA A 56 -4.73 -16.30 4.45
N LEU A 57 -5.91 -15.87 3.97
CA LEU A 57 -7.15 -15.86 4.74
C LEU A 57 -7.57 -17.29 5.12
N TRP A 58 -7.46 -18.21 4.16
CA TRP A 58 -7.78 -19.62 4.40
C TRP A 58 -6.86 -20.27 5.44
N MET A 59 -5.58 -19.87 5.44
CA MET A 59 -4.60 -20.24 6.47
C MET A 59 -4.79 -19.49 7.81
N LYS A 60 -5.86 -18.70 7.97
CA LYS A 60 -6.18 -17.90 9.17
C LYS A 60 -5.08 -16.92 9.61
N LEU A 61 -4.27 -16.43 8.67
CA LEU A 61 -3.23 -15.43 8.97
C LEU A 61 -3.80 -14.03 9.27
N PHE A 62 -5.06 -13.79 8.91
CA PHE A 62 -5.81 -12.59 9.28
C PHE A 62 -7.32 -12.88 9.26
N GLU A 63 -8.11 -12.10 9.99
CA GLU A 63 -9.57 -12.24 9.99
C GLU A 63 -10.22 -11.43 8.88
N HIS A 64 -11.30 -11.95 8.27
CA HIS A 64 -12.11 -11.18 7.34
C HIS A 64 -13.17 -10.38 8.09
N LYS A 65 -13.09 -9.05 8.02
CA LYS A 65 -14.12 -8.16 8.56
C LYS A 65 -14.93 -7.55 7.42
N PRO A 66 -16.15 -8.03 7.14
CA PRO A 66 -16.98 -7.46 6.08
C PRO A 66 -17.42 -6.05 6.48
N PHE A 67 -17.38 -5.13 5.52
CA PHE A 67 -18.00 -3.81 5.63
C PHE A 67 -18.68 -3.46 4.30
N ASP A 68 -19.33 -2.31 4.22
CA ASP A 68 -20.21 -1.92 3.11
C ASP A 68 -19.59 -2.16 1.72
N SER A 69 -20.11 -3.17 1.01
CA SER A 69 -19.62 -3.61 -0.30
C SER A 69 -19.68 -2.52 -1.36
N ARG A 70 -20.64 -1.58 -1.27
CA ARG A 70 -20.74 -0.46 -2.22
C ARG A 70 -19.60 0.53 -2.02
N ALA A 71 -19.25 0.84 -0.78
CA ALA A 71 -18.10 1.68 -0.45
C ALA A 71 -16.78 1.02 -0.87
N VAL A 72 -16.63 -0.29 -0.66
CA VAL A 72 -15.46 -1.06 -1.13
C VAL A 72 -15.32 -1.01 -2.64
N MET A 73 -16.41 -1.25 -3.36
CA MET A 73 -16.43 -1.27 -4.82
C MET A 73 -16.05 0.10 -5.38
N GLY A 74 -16.69 1.19 -4.90
CA GLY A 74 -16.36 2.55 -5.34
C GLY A 74 -14.91 2.93 -5.03
N PHE A 75 -14.42 2.58 -3.85
CA PHE A 75 -13.00 2.76 -3.48
C PHE A 75 -12.06 1.96 -4.38
N GLY A 76 -12.38 0.69 -4.65
CA GLY A 76 -11.58 -0.19 -5.49
C GLY A 76 -11.50 0.30 -6.94
N ILE A 77 -12.60 0.80 -7.50
CA ILE A 77 -12.63 1.41 -8.83
C ILE A 77 -11.78 2.69 -8.87
N LEU A 78 -11.92 3.57 -7.87
CA LEU A 78 -11.12 4.79 -7.78
C LEU A 78 -9.62 4.47 -7.69
N ASN A 79 -9.24 3.53 -6.82
CA ASN A 79 -7.84 3.15 -6.65
C ASN A 79 -7.29 2.44 -7.90
N GLY A 80 -8.08 1.59 -8.56
CA GLY A 80 -7.73 0.98 -9.85
C GLY A 80 -7.51 2.02 -10.94
N THR A 81 -8.39 3.03 -11.01
CA THR A 81 -8.26 4.16 -11.95
C THR A 81 -7.00 4.97 -11.66
N SER A 82 -6.72 5.26 -10.39
CA SER A 82 -5.50 5.95 -9.96
C SER A 82 -4.23 5.22 -10.40
N ILE A 83 -4.20 3.89 -10.25
CA ILE A 83 -3.08 3.05 -10.69
C ILE A 83 -2.95 3.09 -12.22
N GLY A 84 -4.07 3.01 -12.94
CA GLY A 84 -4.08 3.10 -14.40
C GLY A 84 -3.53 4.43 -14.91
N LEU A 85 -3.96 5.55 -14.30
CA LEU A 85 -3.46 6.89 -14.64
C LEU A 85 -1.96 7.05 -14.32
N LEU A 86 -1.50 6.49 -13.21
CA LEU A 86 -0.06 6.47 -12.88
C LEU A 86 0.75 5.66 -13.90
N ASN A 87 0.25 4.50 -14.34
CA ASN A 87 0.91 3.70 -15.36
C ASN A 87 0.93 4.41 -16.72
N LEU A 88 -0.16 5.08 -17.07
CA LEU A 88 -0.24 5.90 -18.29
C LEU A 88 0.72 7.09 -18.25
N SER A 89 0.82 7.74 -17.09
CA SER A 89 1.81 8.78 -16.81
C SER A 89 3.25 8.28 -16.96
N LEU A 90 3.55 7.03 -16.60
CA LEU A 90 4.86 6.42 -16.79
C LEU A 90 5.12 6.08 -18.26
N GLY A 91 4.08 5.72 -19.01
CA GLY A 91 4.18 5.41 -20.44
C GLY A 91 4.39 6.64 -21.32
N PHE A 92 3.78 7.78 -20.98
CA PHE A 92 3.86 9.02 -21.78
C PHE A 92 4.95 10.01 -21.35
N ASN A 93 5.53 9.86 -20.16
CA ASN A 93 6.57 10.75 -19.65
C ASN A 93 7.84 9.97 -19.31
N SER A 94 8.93 10.70 -19.07
CA SER A 94 10.17 10.10 -18.57
C SER A 94 9.98 9.44 -17.20
N VAL A 95 10.85 8.48 -16.88
CA VAL A 95 10.93 7.86 -15.55
C VAL A 95 11.19 8.94 -14.48
N GLY A 96 12.02 9.95 -14.79
CA GLY A 96 12.29 11.07 -13.89
C GLY A 96 11.01 11.83 -13.54
N PHE A 97 10.26 12.28 -14.54
CA PHE A 97 8.99 12.99 -14.36
C PHE A 97 7.96 12.19 -13.57
N TYR A 98 7.83 10.89 -13.85
CA TYR A 98 6.95 10.00 -13.10
C TYR A 98 7.30 9.95 -11.61
N GLN A 99 8.59 9.92 -11.27
CA GLN A 99 9.03 9.91 -9.88
C GLN A 99 8.74 11.26 -9.21
N MET A 100 8.98 12.37 -9.90
CA MET A 100 8.62 13.71 -9.39
C MET A 100 7.11 13.84 -9.18
N THR A 101 6.30 13.28 -10.08
CA THR A 101 4.84 13.18 -9.95
C THR A 101 4.47 12.43 -8.67
N LYS A 102 5.11 11.29 -8.38
CA LYS A 102 4.90 10.56 -7.13
C LYS A 102 5.29 11.36 -5.89
N LEU A 103 6.37 12.13 -5.96
CA LEU A 103 6.77 13.00 -4.84
C LEU A 103 5.76 14.13 -4.60
N ALA A 104 5.13 14.64 -5.66
CA ALA A 104 4.10 15.67 -5.57
C ALA A 104 2.79 15.20 -4.91
N ILE A 105 2.53 13.89 -4.86
CA ILE A 105 1.33 13.32 -4.21
C ILE A 105 1.30 13.69 -2.72
N ILE A 106 2.44 13.68 -2.02
CA ILE A 106 2.51 13.94 -0.58
C ILE A 106 2.03 15.37 -0.22
N PRO A 107 2.63 16.46 -0.76
CA PRO A 107 2.16 17.80 -0.49
C PRO A 107 0.72 18.02 -0.96
N CYS A 108 0.30 17.39 -2.07
CA CYS A 108 -1.06 17.49 -2.56
C CYS A 108 -2.06 16.81 -1.61
N THR A 109 -1.75 15.64 -1.07
CA THR A 109 -2.56 14.96 -0.06
C THR A 109 -2.69 15.82 1.20
N VAL A 110 -1.60 16.41 1.69
CA VAL A 110 -1.62 17.32 2.85
C VAL A 110 -2.48 18.55 2.59
N LEU A 111 -2.38 19.14 1.40
CA LEU A 111 -3.20 20.28 0.99
C LEU A 111 -4.70 19.90 1.01
N LEU A 112 -5.07 18.79 0.38
CA LEU A 112 -6.45 18.31 0.34
C LEU A 112 -6.98 17.96 1.72
N GLU A 113 -6.19 17.32 2.59
CA GLU A 113 -6.59 17.08 3.98
C GLU A 113 -6.80 18.38 4.77
N THR A 114 -5.99 19.40 4.51
CA THR A 114 -6.15 20.73 5.12
C THR A 114 -7.45 21.38 4.63
N LEU A 115 -7.76 21.29 3.34
CA LEU A 115 -8.95 21.91 2.76
C LEU A 115 -10.25 21.19 3.16
N PHE A 116 -10.28 19.86 3.09
CA PHE A 116 -11.49 19.07 3.35
C PHE A 116 -11.75 18.78 4.83
N PHE A 117 -10.69 18.61 5.64
CA PHE A 117 -10.82 18.24 7.05
C PHE A 117 -10.35 19.36 8.01
N SER A 118 -9.96 20.53 7.49
CA SER A 118 -9.45 21.65 8.30
C SER A 118 -8.31 21.28 9.24
N LYS A 119 -7.53 20.24 8.90
CA LYS A 119 -6.39 19.80 9.71
C LYS A 119 -5.30 20.87 9.69
N GLN A 120 -4.87 21.30 10.88
CA GLN A 120 -3.78 22.27 11.01
C GLN A 120 -2.43 21.56 11.09
N PHE A 121 -1.62 21.72 10.04
CA PHE A 121 -0.22 21.28 10.04
C PHE A 121 0.71 22.37 10.62
N SER A 122 1.73 21.94 11.37
CA SER A 122 2.77 22.81 11.93
C SER A 122 3.47 23.64 10.86
N LYS A 123 3.91 24.86 11.20
CA LYS A 123 4.66 25.75 10.30
C LYS A 123 5.92 25.07 9.74
N LYS A 124 6.55 24.20 10.53
CA LYS A 124 7.73 23.41 10.13
C LYS A 124 7.41 22.42 9.02
N ILE A 125 6.27 21.74 9.12
CA ILE A 125 5.78 20.79 8.10
C ILE A 125 5.48 21.52 6.79
N ARG A 126 4.80 22.68 6.86
CA ARG A 126 4.50 23.50 5.67
C ARG A 126 5.76 23.98 4.95
N PHE A 127 6.77 24.39 5.72
CA PHE A 127 8.07 24.78 5.18
C PHE A 127 8.75 23.64 4.43
N SER A 128 8.82 22.43 5.02
CA SER A 128 9.39 21.26 4.34
C SER A 128 8.66 20.88 3.05
N LEU A 129 7.32 20.97 3.04
CA LEU A 129 6.53 20.73 1.83
C LEU A 129 6.79 21.78 0.75
N THR A 130 7.08 23.03 1.13
CA THR A 130 7.45 24.09 0.18
C THR A 130 8.79 23.79 -0.48
N ILE A 131 9.79 23.34 0.30
CA ILE A 131 11.08 22.89 -0.24
C ILE A 131 10.90 21.70 -1.19
N LEU A 132 10.08 20.71 -0.79
CA LEU A 132 9.76 19.55 -1.61
C LEU A 132 9.14 19.96 -2.96
N LEU A 133 8.10 20.80 -2.94
CA LEU A 133 7.44 21.30 -4.14
C LEU A 133 8.38 22.12 -5.02
N PHE A 134 9.30 22.88 -4.43
CA PHE A 134 10.30 23.63 -5.18
C PHE A 134 11.26 22.70 -5.92
N GLY A 135 11.77 21.65 -5.25
CA GLY A 135 12.60 20.63 -5.90
C GLY A 135 11.86 19.88 -7.02
N VAL A 136 10.59 19.53 -6.78
CA VAL A 136 9.70 18.96 -7.80
C VAL A 136 9.57 19.87 -9.01
N GLY A 137 9.28 21.16 -8.79
CA GLY A 137 9.15 22.14 -9.86
C GLY A 137 10.43 22.30 -10.70
N ILE A 138 11.59 22.39 -10.05
CA ILE A 138 12.87 22.47 -10.76
C ILE A 138 13.08 21.24 -11.65
N ALA A 139 12.98 20.04 -11.08
CA ALA A 139 13.25 18.81 -11.82
C ALA A 139 12.24 18.62 -12.96
N THR A 140 10.96 18.95 -12.75
CA THR A 140 9.92 18.95 -13.79
C THR A 140 10.25 19.89 -14.94
N VAL A 141 10.55 21.17 -14.68
CA VAL A 141 10.82 22.16 -15.75
C VAL A 141 12.09 21.83 -16.53
N THR A 142 13.04 21.16 -15.89
CA THR A 142 14.31 20.78 -16.52
C THR A 142 14.26 19.45 -17.26
N ASP A 143 13.12 18.74 -17.22
CA ASP A 143 12.96 17.51 -17.95
C ASP A 143 12.75 17.80 -19.45
N LEU A 144 13.64 17.27 -20.28
CA LEU A 144 13.65 17.49 -21.72
C LEU A 144 12.60 16.64 -22.45
N GLN A 145 11.94 15.70 -21.76
CA GLN A 145 10.96 14.77 -22.32
C GLN A 145 9.53 15.03 -21.83
N LEU A 146 9.20 16.28 -21.47
CA LEU A 146 7.84 16.63 -21.08
C LEU A 146 6.87 16.48 -22.25
N ASN A 147 5.85 15.63 -22.06
CA ASN A 147 4.72 15.52 -22.96
C ASN A 147 3.51 16.22 -22.33
N LEU A 148 2.80 17.07 -23.09
CA LEU A 148 1.61 17.77 -22.59
C LEU A 148 0.51 16.78 -22.17
N MET A 149 0.25 15.76 -22.99
CA MET A 149 -0.75 14.74 -22.68
C MET A 149 -0.34 13.95 -21.43
N GLY A 150 0.93 13.55 -21.37
CA GLY A 150 1.50 12.91 -20.18
C GLY A 150 1.40 13.77 -18.92
N SER A 151 1.59 15.09 -19.03
CA SER A 151 1.51 16.03 -17.90
C SER A 151 0.09 16.18 -17.35
N VAL A 152 -0.91 16.27 -18.24
CA VAL A 152 -2.34 16.29 -17.84
C VAL A 152 -2.71 15.00 -17.12
N LEU A 153 -2.27 13.86 -17.67
CA LEU A 153 -2.49 12.55 -17.08
C LEU A 153 -1.81 12.42 -15.70
N SER A 154 -0.60 12.95 -15.54
CA SER A 154 0.10 12.97 -14.26
C SER A 154 -0.61 13.84 -13.22
N LEU A 155 -1.14 15.00 -13.61
CA LEU A 155 -1.93 15.83 -12.70
C LEU A 155 -3.20 15.09 -12.24
N LEU A 156 -3.89 14.44 -13.17
CA LEU A 156 -5.08 13.64 -12.88
C LEU A 156 -4.72 12.44 -11.99
N ALA A 157 -3.59 11.79 -12.25
CA ALA A 157 -3.04 10.71 -11.44
C ALA A 157 -2.74 11.18 -10.01
N VAL A 158 -2.14 12.36 -9.84
CA VAL A 158 -1.87 12.95 -8.52
C VAL A 158 -3.18 13.15 -7.76
N ILE A 159 -4.15 13.86 -8.35
CA ILE A 159 -5.42 14.15 -7.69
C ILE A 159 -6.16 12.85 -7.30
N THR A 160 -6.30 11.92 -8.25
CA THR A 160 -6.97 10.64 -8.00
C THR A 160 -6.25 9.81 -6.94
N THR A 161 -4.91 9.79 -6.95
CA THR A 161 -4.13 9.10 -5.91
C THR A 161 -4.32 9.74 -4.54
N CYS A 162 -4.33 11.08 -4.46
CA CYS A 162 -4.58 11.77 -3.19
C CYS A 162 -5.97 11.45 -2.64
N VAL A 163 -7.01 11.48 -3.47
CA VAL A 163 -8.38 11.11 -3.05
C VAL A 163 -8.43 9.64 -2.61
N ALA A 164 -7.82 8.74 -3.38
CA ALA A 164 -7.76 7.31 -3.02
C ALA A 164 -7.03 7.09 -1.68
N GLN A 165 -5.93 7.79 -1.42
CA GLN A 165 -5.20 7.73 -0.15
C GLN A 165 -6.04 8.26 1.03
N ILE A 166 -6.73 9.39 0.85
CA ILE A 166 -7.60 9.98 1.87
C ILE A 166 -8.78 9.03 2.16
N MET A 167 -9.40 8.45 1.13
CA MET A 167 -10.46 7.47 1.28
C MET A 167 -9.97 6.20 1.98
N THR A 168 -8.77 5.71 1.64
CA THR A 168 -8.13 4.58 2.32
C THR A 168 -8.08 4.85 3.83
N ASN A 169 -7.56 6.01 4.23
CA ASN A 169 -7.45 6.39 5.63
C ASN A 169 -8.83 6.51 6.31
N THR A 170 -9.79 7.11 5.60
CA THR A 170 -11.14 7.35 6.12
C THR A 170 -11.91 6.04 6.33
N ILE A 171 -11.86 5.11 5.37
CA ILE A 171 -12.51 3.81 5.43
C ILE A 171 -11.89 2.94 6.53
N GLN A 172 -10.56 2.89 6.62
CA GLN A 172 -9.87 2.16 7.69
C GLN A 172 -10.31 2.61 9.08
N LYS A 173 -10.44 3.92 9.29
CA LYS A 173 -10.90 4.50 10.56
C LYS A 173 -12.38 4.25 10.81
N LYS A 174 -13.23 4.54 9.81
CA LYS A 174 -14.69 4.44 9.93
C LYS A 174 -15.14 3.01 10.25
N PHE A 175 -14.54 2.01 9.61
CA PHE A 175 -14.92 0.60 9.78
C PHE A 175 -13.99 -0.17 10.72
N LYS A 176 -12.95 0.48 11.26
CA LYS A 176 -11.91 -0.16 12.10
C LYS A 176 -11.38 -1.43 11.42
N VAL A 177 -10.98 -1.30 10.16
CA VAL A 177 -10.41 -2.38 9.34
C VAL A 177 -8.92 -2.15 9.14
N SER A 178 -8.14 -3.22 9.19
CA SER A 178 -6.71 -3.19 8.89
C SER A 178 -6.47 -2.87 7.41
N SER A 179 -5.29 -2.31 7.10
CA SER A 179 -4.88 -2.04 5.72
C SER A 179 -4.93 -3.30 4.84
N THR A 180 -4.56 -4.46 5.40
CA THR A 180 -4.56 -5.75 4.69
C THR A 180 -5.97 -6.21 4.37
N GLN A 181 -6.91 -6.02 5.30
CA GLN A 181 -8.32 -6.35 5.11
C GLN A 181 -8.95 -5.46 4.03
N LEU A 182 -8.65 -4.15 4.07
CA LEU A 182 -9.11 -3.21 3.05
C LEU A 182 -8.51 -3.53 1.68
N LEU A 183 -7.22 -3.89 1.59
CA LEU A 183 -6.66 -4.30 0.30
C LEU A 183 -7.34 -5.58 -0.18
N TYR A 184 -7.41 -6.63 0.63
CA TYR A 184 -8.02 -7.89 0.21
C TYR A 184 -9.42 -7.68 -0.40
N GLN A 185 -10.25 -6.83 0.22
CA GLN A 185 -11.59 -6.55 -0.28
C GLN A 185 -11.62 -5.63 -1.51
N SER A 186 -10.68 -4.68 -1.64
CA SER A 186 -10.66 -3.73 -2.77
C SER A 186 -9.85 -4.22 -3.98
N CYS A 187 -8.90 -5.13 -3.77
CA CYS A 187 -8.02 -5.70 -4.79
C CYS A 187 -8.77 -6.35 -5.96
N PRO A 188 -9.85 -7.14 -5.78
CA PRO A 188 -10.57 -7.70 -6.92
C PRO A 188 -11.20 -6.62 -7.80
N TYR A 189 -11.73 -5.55 -7.21
CA TYR A 189 -12.30 -4.42 -7.95
C TYR A 189 -11.21 -3.60 -8.68
N GLN A 190 -10.04 -3.42 -8.06
CA GLN A 190 -8.89 -2.77 -8.71
C GLN A 190 -8.39 -3.61 -9.89
N ALA A 191 -8.21 -4.91 -9.68
CA ALA A 191 -7.79 -5.87 -10.70
C ALA A 191 -8.78 -5.89 -11.87
N LEU A 192 -10.09 -5.93 -11.58
CA LEU A 192 -11.14 -5.90 -12.59
C LEU A 192 -11.17 -4.58 -13.38
N THR A 193 -11.05 -3.45 -12.68
CA THR A 193 -11.01 -2.12 -13.32
C THR A 193 -9.84 -2.05 -14.32
N LEU A 194 -8.65 -2.46 -13.88
CA LEU A 194 -7.46 -2.49 -14.73
C LEU A 194 -7.50 -3.61 -15.77
N PHE A 195 -8.22 -4.71 -15.53
CA PHE A 195 -8.38 -5.78 -16.52
C PHE A 195 -9.24 -5.30 -17.69
N ILE A 196 -10.30 -4.54 -17.41
CA ILE A 196 -11.19 -3.98 -18.43
C ILE A 196 -10.49 -2.83 -19.15
N VAL A 197 -9.90 -1.89 -18.42
CA VAL A 197 -9.36 -0.65 -18.99
C VAL A 197 -7.92 -0.83 -19.51
N GLY A 198 -7.14 -1.75 -18.94
CA GLY A 198 -5.72 -1.96 -19.21
C GLY A 198 -5.39 -2.26 -20.68
N PRO A 199 -6.08 -3.20 -21.35
CA PRO A 199 -5.86 -3.46 -22.77
C PRO A 199 -6.04 -2.23 -23.65
N PHE A 200 -7.02 -1.36 -23.35
CA PHE A 200 -7.24 -0.12 -24.09
C PHE A 200 -6.15 0.92 -23.82
N LEU A 201 -5.72 1.06 -22.56
CA LEU A 201 -4.64 1.97 -22.19
C LEU A 201 -3.30 1.54 -22.78
N ASP A 202 -3.01 0.24 -22.76
CA ASP A 202 -1.78 -0.28 -23.34
C ASP A 202 -1.83 -0.21 -24.87
N ALA A 203 -2.99 -0.44 -25.50
CA ALA A 203 -3.17 -0.19 -26.93
C ALA A 203 -2.95 1.28 -27.30
N LEU A 204 -3.43 2.22 -26.48
CA LEU A 204 -3.19 3.65 -26.65
C LEU A 204 -1.69 4.02 -26.56
N LEU A 205 -0.94 3.35 -25.68
CA LEU A 205 0.50 3.58 -25.49
C LEU A 205 1.37 2.92 -26.56
N THR A 206 1.01 1.70 -26.99
CA THR A 206 1.89 0.82 -27.78
C THR A 206 1.42 0.62 -29.22
N ASN A 207 0.17 1.01 -29.55
CA ASN A 207 -0.53 0.64 -30.78
C ASN A 207 -0.57 -0.88 -31.04
N GLN A 208 -0.37 -1.70 -30.01
CA GLN A 208 -0.46 -3.15 -30.09
C GLN A 208 -1.61 -3.67 -29.23
N ASN A 209 -2.21 -4.77 -29.67
CA ASN A 209 -3.22 -5.46 -28.89
C ASN A 209 -2.55 -6.54 -28.05
N VAL A 210 -2.79 -6.51 -26.73
CA VAL A 210 -2.27 -7.51 -25.80
C VAL A 210 -2.69 -8.94 -26.20
N PHE A 211 -3.89 -9.10 -26.74
CA PHE A 211 -4.41 -10.38 -27.22
C PHE A 211 -3.72 -10.91 -28.49
N ALA A 212 -3.08 -10.04 -29.26
CA ALA A 212 -2.35 -10.40 -30.47
C ALA A 212 -0.85 -10.66 -30.20
N PHE A 213 -0.40 -10.49 -28.96
CA PHE A 213 1.00 -10.68 -28.60
C PHE A 213 1.40 -12.16 -28.64
N LYS A 214 2.62 -12.44 -29.11
CA LYS A 214 3.16 -13.81 -29.15
C LYS A 214 3.70 -14.21 -27.78
N TYR A 215 2.91 -14.98 -27.03
CA TYR A 215 3.31 -15.51 -25.74
C TYR A 215 4.28 -16.70 -25.88
N THR A 216 5.58 -16.39 -25.98
CA THR A 216 6.64 -17.41 -25.89
C THR A 216 6.79 -17.90 -24.45
N PRO A 217 7.18 -19.18 -24.21
CA PRO A 217 7.39 -19.70 -22.85
C PRO A 217 8.29 -18.83 -21.97
N GLN A 218 9.33 -18.22 -22.55
CA GLN A 218 10.21 -17.29 -21.85
C GLN A 218 9.46 -16.05 -21.32
N VAL A 219 8.56 -15.47 -22.11
CA VAL A 219 7.73 -14.33 -21.69
C VAL A 219 6.81 -14.73 -20.55
N LEU A 220 6.16 -15.89 -20.66
CA LEU A 220 5.26 -16.41 -19.62
C LEU A 220 6.00 -16.65 -18.29
N VAL A 221 7.20 -17.21 -18.33
CA VAL A 221 8.03 -17.41 -17.13
C VAL A 221 8.33 -16.07 -16.44
N PHE A 222 8.74 -15.05 -17.20
CA PHE A 222 9.01 -13.73 -16.63
C PHE A 222 7.75 -13.01 -16.13
N ILE A 223 6.60 -13.17 -16.81
CA ILE A 223 5.31 -12.65 -16.33
C ILE A 223 4.96 -13.28 -14.97
N VAL A 224 5.04 -14.61 -14.87
CA VAL A 224 4.73 -15.34 -13.63
C VAL A 224 5.71 -14.93 -12.53
N LEU A 225 7.02 -14.85 -12.84
CA LEU A 225 8.02 -14.39 -11.90
C LEU A 225 7.71 -12.98 -11.38
N SER A 226 7.36 -12.04 -12.27
CA SER A 226 6.96 -10.69 -11.90
C SER A 226 5.72 -10.68 -10.99
N CYS A 227 4.72 -11.51 -11.31
CA CYS A 227 3.52 -11.67 -10.48
C CYS A 227 3.87 -12.18 -9.08
N LEU A 228 4.74 -13.20 -8.98
CA LEU A 228 5.19 -13.72 -7.69
C LEU A 228 5.96 -12.69 -6.87
N ILE A 229 6.85 -11.92 -7.52
CA ILE A 229 7.55 -10.80 -6.86
C ILE A 229 6.52 -9.75 -6.39
N SER A 230 5.49 -9.46 -7.19
CA SER A 230 4.43 -8.51 -6.80
C SER A 230 3.67 -8.97 -5.56
N VAL A 231 3.46 -10.28 -5.37
CA VAL A 231 2.89 -10.79 -4.11
C VAL A 231 3.79 -10.43 -2.95
N SER A 232 5.12 -10.61 -3.07
CA SER A 232 6.07 -10.20 -2.03
C SER A 232 6.08 -8.68 -1.80
N VAL A 233 5.96 -7.86 -2.85
CA VAL A 233 5.86 -6.39 -2.73
C VAL A 233 4.61 -6.00 -1.95
N ASN A 234 3.46 -6.56 -2.30
CA ASN A 234 2.20 -6.25 -1.65
C ASN A 234 2.19 -6.79 -0.21
N PHE A 235 2.62 -8.04 0.00
CA PHE A 235 2.72 -8.64 1.33
C PHE A 235 3.67 -7.87 2.25
N SER A 236 4.88 -7.54 1.79
CA SER A 236 5.83 -6.75 2.57
C SER A 236 5.30 -5.35 2.87
N THR A 237 4.56 -4.73 1.93
CA THR A 237 3.87 -3.46 2.17
C THR A 237 2.89 -3.59 3.35
N PHE A 238 2.08 -4.64 3.42
CA PHE A 238 1.20 -4.86 4.58
C PHE A 238 1.93 -5.21 5.86
N LEU A 239 2.96 -6.04 5.78
CA LEU A 239 3.72 -6.45 6.96
C LEU A 239 4.45 -5.26 7.58
N VAL A 240 5.01 -4.38 6.75
CA VAL A 240 5.59 -3.10 7.18
C VAL A 240 4.51 -2.19 7.74
N ILE A 241 3.36 -2.01 7.07
CA ILE A 241 2.26 -1.18 7.59
C ILE A 241 1.71 -1.72 8.93
N GLY A 242 1.68 -3.04 9.10
CA GLY A 242 1.18 -3.69 10.32
C GLY A 242 2.17 -3.69 11.49
N LYS A 243 3.48 -3.75 11.20
CA LYS A 243 4.55 -3.74 12.21
C LYS A 243 5.09 -2.33 12.50
N THR A 244 4.80 -1.33 11.66
CA THR A 244 5.34 0.03 11.79
C THR A 244 4.23 1.08 11.81
N SER A 245 4.56 2.29 12.28
CA SER A 245 3.60 3.40 12.23
C SER A 245 3.38 3.87 10.79
N PRO A 246 2.21 4.46 10.47
CA PRO A 246 1.98 5.10 9.17
C PRO A 246 3.03 6.17 8.80
N VAL A 247 3.61 6.82 9.81
CA VAL A 247 4.70 7.79 9.63
C VAL A 247 5.97 7.08 9.17
N THR A 248 6.31 5.96 9.81
CA THR A 248 7.44 5.10 9.42
C THR A 248 7.27 4.57 8.00
N TYR A 249 6.07 4.13 7.62
CA TYR A 249 5.75 3.71 6.26
C TYR A 249 6.01 4.80 5.21
N GLN A 250 5.63 6.05 5.50
CA GLN A 250 5.92 7.19 4.61
C GLN A 250 7.43 7.39 4.43
N VAL A 251 8.21 7.35 5.51
CA VAL A 251 9.69 7.45 5.44
C VAL A 251 10.27 6.35 4.56
N LEU A 252 9.75 5.12 4.67
CA LEU A 252 10.20 3.97 3.90
C LEU A 252 9.78 4.05 2.44
N GLY A 253 8.60 4.59 2.16
CA GLY A 253 8.17 4.96 0.82
C GLY A 253 9.14 5.95 0.19
N HIS A 254 9.61 6.95 0.94
CA HIS A 254 10.61 7.91 0.47
C HIS A 254 11.96 7.24 0.19
N LEU A 255 12.44 6.38 1.10
CA LEU A 255 13.67 5.62 0.89
C LEU A 255 13.58 4.72 -0.34
N LYS A 256 12.45 4.03 -0.53
CA LYS A 256 12.17 3.20 -1.71
C LYS A 256 12.23 4.03 -2.99
N THR A 257 11.59 5.21 -3.02
CA THR A 257 11.65 6.11 -4.17
C THR A 257 13.09 6.58 -4.46
N CYS A 258 13.85 6.95 -3.43
CA CYS A 258 15.26 7.35 -3.59
C CYS A 258 16.13 6.20 -4.14
N LEU A 259 15.94 4.97 -3.64
CA LEU A 259 16.70 3.81 -4.10
C LEU A 259 16.33 3.42 -5.53
N VAL A 260 15.04 3.47 -5.89
CA VAL A 260 14.59 3.24 -7.27
C VAL A 260 15.15 4.31 -8.22
N LEU A 261 15.22 5.58 -7.79
CA LEU A 261 15.83 6.67 -8.55
C LEU A 261 17.33 6.47 -8.75
N ALA A 262 18.07 6.18 -7.67
CA ALA A 262 19.51 5.95 -7.71
C ALA A 262 19.85 4.74 -8.59
N PHE A 263 19.09 3.66 -8.45
CA PHE A 263 19.25 2.46 -9.24
C PHE A 263 18.85 2.69 -10.71
N GLY A 264 17.78 3.45 -10.94
CA GLY A 264 17.38 3.88 -12.27
C GLY A 264 18.50 4.65 -12.98
N TYR A 265 19.10 5.63 -12.31
CA TYR A 265 20.27 6.37 -12.83
C TYR A 265 21.43 5.43 -13.20
N ILE A 266 21.81 4.52 -12.30
CA ILE A 266 22.96 3.62 -12.49
C ILE A 266 22.72 2.58 -13.60
N LEU A 267 21.50 2.04 -13.72
CA LEU A 267 21.19 0.92 -14.62
C LEU A 267 20.49 1.29 -15.91
N LEU A 268 19.88 2.47 -16.02
CA LEU A 268 19.28 2.95 -17.26
C LEU A 268 20.24 3.80 -18.09
N HIS A 269 21.31 4.35 -17.50
CA HIS A 269 22.12 5.37 -18.16
C HIS A 269 21.24 6.47 -18.81
N ASP A 270 20.06 6.73 -18.23
CA ASP A 270 19.16 7.75 -18.73
C ASP A 270 19.90 9.10 -18.62
N PRO A 271 19.87 9.95 -19.67
CA PRO A 271 20.58 11.22 -19.68
C PRO A 271 19.90 12.23 -18.76
N PHE A 272 20.08 12.06 -17.45
CA PHE A 272 19.66 13.04 -16.48
C PHE A 272 20.53 14.29 -16.65
N SER A 273 19.89 15.39 -17.03
CA SER A 273 20.53 16.71 -16.99
C SER A 273 20.99 17.02 -15.56
N TRP A 274 22.15 17.65 -15.40
CA TRP A 274 22.64 18.12 -14.09
C TRP A 274 21.59 18.96 -13.33
N ARG A 275 20.76 19.69 -14.07
CA ARG A 275 19.66 20.49 -13.50
C ARG A 275 18.54 19.62 -12.92
N ASN A 276 18.25 18.47 -13.53
CA ASN A 276 17.28 17.49 -13.03
C ASN A 276 17.79 16.84 -11.74
N ILE A 277 19.08 16.47 -11.69
CA ILE A 277 19.73 15.93 -10.49
C ILE A 277 19.63 16.91 -9.31
N LEU A 278 19.89 18.20 -9.55
CA LEU A 278 19.72 19.23 -8.53
C LEU A 278 18.28 19.32 -8.02
N GLY A 279 17.28 19.29 -8.91
CA GLY A 279 15.86 19.29 -8.54
C GLY A 279 15.49 18.08 -7.67
N ILE A 280 15.96 16.89 -8.06
CA ILE A 280 15.76 15.65 -7.29
C ILE A 280 16.40 15.77 -5.90
N LEU A 281 17.64 16.27 -5.80
CA LEU A 281 18.32 16.43 -4.51
C LEU A 281 17.57 17.37 -3.56
N VAL A 282 17.10 18.51 -4.08
CA VAL A 282 16.28 19.46 -3.31
C VAL A 282 14.96 18.81 -2.87
N ALA A 283 14.29 18.06 -3.75
CA ALA A 283 13.08 17.33 -3.41
C ALA A 283 13.32 16.30 -2.29
N VAL A 284 14.42 15.55 -2.36
CA VAL A 284 14.81 14.58 -1.31
C VAL A 284 15.06 15.29 0.03
N ILE A 285 15.75 16.43 0.05
CA ILE A 285 15.95 17.21 1.28
C ILE A 285 14.61 17.65 1.87
N GLY A 286 13.69 18.17 1.04
CA GLY A 286 12.34 18.54 1.45
C GLY A 286 11.56 17.37 2.06
N MET A 287 11.64 16.19 1.45
CA MET A 287 11.04 14.96 1.99
C MET A 287 11.63 14.54 3.33
N LEU A 288 12.95 14.56 3.49
CA LEU A 288 13.63 14.18 4.72
C LEU A 288 13.25 15.13 5.87
N LEU A 289 13.20 16.44 5.59
CA LEU A 289 12.75 17.44 6.57
C LEU A 289 11.27 17.26 6.93
N TYR A 290 10.41 16.94 5.95
CA TYR A 290 8.98 16.67 6.21
C TYR A 290 8.81 15.46 7.13
N SER A 291 9.47 14.36 6.81
CA SER A 291 9.50 13.13 7.60
C SER A 291 9.98 13.38 9.04
N TYR A 292 11.08 14.11 9.19
CA TYR A 292 11.64 14.46 10.49
C TYR A 292 10.66 15.27 11.34
N PHE A 293 10.09 16.35 10.80
CA PHE A 293 9.15 17.18 11.57
C PHE A 293 7.83 16.47 11.84
N CYS A 294 7.31 15.67 10.91
CA CYS A 294 6.11 14.88 11.13
C CYS A 294 6.28 13.88 12.28
N THR A 295 7.45 13.22 12.35
CA THR A 295 7.79 12.30 13.45
C THR A 295 7.93 13.06 14.77
N ARG A 296 8.58 14.22 14.75
CA ARG A 296 8.82 15.02 15.95
C ARG A 296 7.53 15.60 16.53
N ASP A 297 6.62 16.08 15.68
CA ASP A 297 5.33 16.62 16.10
C ASP A 297 4.43 15.52 16.71
N ALA A 298 4.55 14.27 16.25
CA ALA A 298 3.85 13.13 16.85
C ALA A 298 4.35 12.79 18.27
N HIS A 299 5.63 13.02 18.58
CA HIS A 299 6.20 12.78 19.92
C HIS A 299 5.95 13.92 20.92
N THR A 300 5.52 15.10 20.47
CA THR A 300 5.44 16.30 21.33
C THR A 300 4.01 16.59 21.85
N LYS A 301 2.98 15.88 21.39
CA LYS A 301 1.59 16.00 21.89
C LYS A 301 1.32 15.01 23.04
N PRO A 302 0.84 15.44 24.23
CA PRO A 302 0.40 14.55 25.29
C PRO A 302 -0.95 13.86 24.98
N PRO A 303 -1.21 12.65 25.52
CA PRO A 303 -2.32 11.76 25.11
C PRO A 303 -3.72 12.13 25.63
N SER A 304 -4.01 13.41 25.90
CA SER A 304 -5.28 13.84 26.51
C SER A 304 -6.07 14.91 25.74
N ALA A 305 -5.71 15.24 24.50
CA ALA A 305 -6.44 16.20 23.67
C ALA A 305 -6.91 15.63 22.33
N GLU A 306 -7.13 14.32 22.28
CA GLU A 306 -7.39 13.59 21.05
C GLU A 306 -8.57 12.63 21.22
N ALA A 307 -9.70 13.15 21.68
CA ALA A 307 -11.01 12.59 21.32
C ALA A 307 -11.41 12.99 19.88
N SER A 308 -10.58 13.76 19.19
CA SER A 308 -10.61 13.98 17.75
C SER A 308 -9.23 14.45 17.32
N THR A 309 -8.73 13.94 16.20
CA THR A 309 -7.51 14.40 15.48
C THR A 309 -6.15 13.97 16.05
N VAL A 310 -5.65 12.86 15.47
CA VAL A 310 -4.32 12.23 15.70
C VAL A 310 -4.29 11.59 17.10
N THR A 311 -3.58 10.48 17.35
CA THR A 311 -3.05 9.88 18.61
C THR A 311 -2.54 8.50 18.21
N PRO A 312 -1.41 8.02 18.76
CA PRO A 312 -0.87 6.71 18.42
C PRO A 312 -1.85 5.63 18.87
N LEU A 313 -2.14 4.66 18.01
CA LEU A 313 -2.83 3.45 18.44
C LEU A 313 -1.87 2.68 19.35
N SER A 314 -2.06 2.83 20.65
CA SER A 314 -1.44 2.01 21.68
C SER A 314 -1.74 0.54 21.42
N GLN A 315 -0.66 -0.24 21.41
CA GLN A 315 -0.53 -1.59 21.97
C GLN A 315 -1.83 -2.37 22.14
N ALA A 316 -2.08 -3.31 21.23
CA ALA A 316 -2.41 -4.65 21.69
C ALA A 316 -1.08 -5.29 22.12
N LYS A 317 -0.79 -5.18 23.41
CA LYS A 317 0.20 -6.03 24.07
C LYS A 317 -0.44 -7.43 24.06
N GLU A 318 0.01 -8.31 23.16
CA GLU A 318 0.02 -9.74 23.49
C GLU A 318 0.91 -9.85 24.72
N SER A 319 0.29 -10.01 25.89
CA SER A 319 1.01 -10.45 27.07
C SER A 319 1.49 -11.87 26.83
N GLU A 320 2.79 -12.04 27.00
CA GLU A 320 3.48 -13.29 27.32
C GLU A 320 2.58 -14.28 28.09
N SER A 321 2.55 -15.51 27.57
CA SER A 321 2.66 -16.77 28.31
C SER A 321 2.53 -16.72 29.83
N ASP A 322 1.48 -17.36 30.36
CA ASP A 322 1.58 -18.05 31.64
C ASP A 322 2.14 -19.48 31.40
N PRO A 323 3.22 -19.87 32.09
CA PRO A 323 3.73 -21.24 32.11
C PRO A 323 3.08 -21.99 33.28
N LEU A 324 2.48 -23.14 33.07
CA LEU A 324 2.26 -24.13 34.15
C LEU A 324 2.20 -25.54 33.55
N ILE A 325 3.36 -26.19 33.51
CA ILE A 325 3.50 -27.65 33.50
C ILE A 325 3.82 -28.03 34.95
N ASP A 326 2.86 -28.67 35.61
CA ASP A 326 3.00 -29.88 36.45
C ASP A 326 1.72 -30.02 37.28
N MET A 327 1.05 -31.18 37.22
CA MET A 327 1.23 -32.16 38.29
C MET A 327 0.38 -33.41 38.04
N GLU A 328 1.10 -34.51 38.17
CA GLU A 328 0.77 -35.92 38.13
C GLU A 328 -0.26 -36.38 39.19
N ASN A 329 -0.96 -37.47 38.86
CA ASN A 329 -1.61 -38.47 39.70
C ASN A 329 -2.13 -38.11 41.11
N GLY A 330 -3.45 -38.30 41.26
CA GLY A 330 -3.92 -39.39 42.12
C GLY A 330 -4.39 -39.06 43.54
N VAL A 331 -5.57 -39.62 43.84
CA VAL A 331 -5.96 -40.25 45.12
C VAL A 331 -6.80 -39.40 46.11
N ASN A 332 -8.00 -39.95 46.35
CA ASN A 332 -8.91 -39.82 47.50
C ASN A 332 -9.61 -38.46 47.67
N THR A 333 -10.93 -38.37 47.91
CA THR A 333 -11.74 -39.23 48.77
C THR A 333 -13.23 -39.05 48.44
N LEU A 334 -13.96 -40.16 48.39
CA LEU A 334 -15.41 -40.27 48.42
C LEU A 334 -15.97 -39.93 49.80
N ASN A 335 -17.16 -39.32 49.83
CA ASN A 335 -18.33 -39.62 50.68
C ASN A 335 -19.21 -38.35 50.74
N GLU A 336 -20.54 -38.38 50.64
CA GLU A 336 -21.48 -39.47 50.82
C GLU A 336 -22.84 -39.10 50.19
N ASN A 337 -23.51 -40.11 49.64
CA ASN A 337 -24.95 -40.43 49.76
C ASN A 337 -26.02 -39.33 49.58
N SER A 338 -27.14 -39.53 48.88
CA SER A 338 -27.71 -40.69 48.19
C SER A 338 -29.06 -40.27 47.58
N SER A 339 -29.60 -41.12 46.70
CA SER A 339 -31.05 -41.32 46.44
C SER A 339 -31.67 -40.65 45.20
N GLN A 340 -31.66 -41.43 44.11
CA GLN A 340 -32.83 -41.83 43.31
C GLN A 340 -34.01 -40.85 43.14
N LYS A 341 -34.31 -40.49 41.88
CA LYS A 341 -35.48 -41.03 41.14
C LYS A 341 -35.54 -40.47 39.71
N SER A 342 -35.74 -41.37 38.75
CA SER A 342 -36.31 -41.04 37.44
C SER A 342 -37.83 -40.93 37.56
N ALA A 343 -38.43 -40.14 36.65
CA ALA A 343 -39.70 -40.37 35.95
C ALA A 343 -40.46 -39.05 35.71
N GLY A 344 -41.10 -38.95 34.53
CA GLY A 344 -42.42 -38.32 34.44
C GLY A 344 -42.55 -37.04 33.61
N TRP A 345 -42.57 -37.19 32.29
CA TRP A 345 -43.64 -36.76 31.35
C TRP A 345 -44.48 -35.46 31.57
N SER A 346 -44.60 -34.71 30.46
CA SER A 346 -45.80 -33.98 29.95
C SER A 346 -46.18 -32.66 30.62
N SER A 347 -46.81 -31.68 29.98
CA SER A 347 -47.23 -31.37 28.60
C SER A 347 -47.77 -29.92 28.65
N ASP A 348 -47.78 -29.27 27.48
CA ASP A 348 -48.63 -28.16 27.04
C ASP A 348 -49.18 -27.13 28.05
N LYS A 349 -49.01 -25.85 27.69
CA LYS A 349 -50.08 -25.07 27.05
C LYS A 349 -49.63 -23.61 26.84
N ASP A 350 -49.61 -23.24 25.56
CA ASP A 350 -50.36 -22.13 24.98
C ASP A 350 -50.89 -20.97 25.87
N LEU A 351 -50.74 -19.78 25.26
CA LEU A 351 -51.70 -18.67 25.14
C LEU A 351 -51.54 -17.39 26.00
N HIS A 352 -51.45 -16.30 25.23
CA HIS A 352 -51.78 -14.89 25.47
C HIS A 352 -50.82 -14.08 26.37
N ALA A 353 -50.41 -12.87 25.99
CA ALA A 353 -51.02 -11.87 25.11
C ALA A 353 -49.99 -11.07 24.29
#